data_AF-A0A3D5S402-F1
#
_entry.id   AF-A0A3D5S402-F1
#
_cell.length_a   1.000
_cell.length_b   1.000
_cell.length_c   1.000
_cell.angle_alpha   90.00
_cell.angle_beta   90.00
_cell.angle_gamma   90.00
#
_symmetry.space_group_name_H-M   'P 1'
#
loop_
_entity.id
_entity.type
_entity.pdbx_description
1 polymer ?
#
loop_
_entity_poly.entity_id
_entity_poly.type
_entity_poly.pdbx_seq_one_letter_code
_entity_poly.pdbx_strand_id
1 'polypeptide(L)'
;MAQVELTYQEMVLGCTVGLHRHTESVAKRRTPHFPEKFPDQMLLSHQLGACAELAFCKLVDRFYSPTVNTFKAPDVGDDIEVRWSNNGLLKVRPDDVNVFCVAMSGNLPEFVYHGWMWSEDAKRDEWKADPNGWGKPAYFVPKDQLRRGKIKREGKQVASVN
;
A
#
# COMPACT_ATOMS: atom_id res chain seq x y z
N MET A 1 -3.18 15.75 -4.85
CA MET A 1 -3.44 14.44 -5.47
C MET A 1 -2.54 14.40 -6.69
N ALA A 2 -1.78 13.33 -6.85
CA ALA A 2 -0.88 13.17 -7.99
C ALA A 2 -1.25 11.88 -8.72
N GLN A 3 -1.20 11.93 -10.05
CA GLN A 3 -1.44 10.78 -10.90
C GLN A 3 -0.11 10.31 -11.47
N VAL A 4 0.03 9.00 -11.64
CA VAL A 4 1.22 8.38 -12.21
C VAL A 4 0.78 7.23 -13.11
N GLU A 5 1.34 7.23 -14.31
CA GLU A 5 1.14 6.16 -15.29
C GLU A 5 2.37 5.27 -15.32
N LEU A 6 2.15 3.95 -15.25
CA LEU A 6 3.19 2.95 -15.43
C LEU A 6 3.37 2.63 -16.92
N THR A 7 4.62 2.59 -17.37
CA THR A 7 4.99 2.06 -18.67
C THR A 7 4.71 0.56 -18.73
N TYR A 8 4.66 -0.01 -19.94
CA TYR A 8 4.49 -1.44 -20.12
C TYR A 8 5.49 -2.29 -19.32
N GLN A 9 6.77 -1.92 -19.34
CA GLN A 9 7.84 -2.62 -18.62
C GLN A 9 7.64 -2.57 -17.10
N GLU A 10 7.22 -1.41 -16.57
CA GLU A 10 6.90 -1.25 -15.16
C GLU A 10 5.68 -2.09 -14.77
N MET A 11 4.66 -2.14 -15.61
CA MET A 11 3.49 -3.00 -15.39
C MET A 11 3.89 -4.49 -15.34
N VAL A 12 4.72 -4.95 -16.28
CA VAL A 12 5.22 -6.33 -16.26
C VAL A 12 5.96 -6.62 -14.95
N LEU A 13 6.87 -5.74 -14.54
CA LEU A 13 7.63 -5.89 -13.29
C LEU A 13 6.69 -5.99 -12.07
N GLY A 14 5.76 -5.04 -11.91
CA GLY A 14 4.82 -5.02 -10.78
C GLY A 14 3.90 -6.25 -10.76
N CYS A 15 3.35 -6.63 -11.91
CA CYS A 15 2.51 -7.82 -12.04
C CYS A 15 3.26 -9.12 -11.74
N THR A 16 4.53 -9.23 -12.15
CA THR A 16 5.38 -10.39 -11.82
C THR A 16 5.65 -10.46 -10.32
N VAL A 17 5.91 -9.34 -9.64
CA VAL A 17 6.05 -9.32 -8.16
C VAL A 17 4.76 -9.76 -7.48
N GLY A 18 3.61 -9.23 -7.91
CA GLY A 18 2.31 -9.63 -7.39
C GLY A 18 2.01 -11.12 -7.59
N LEU A 19 2.37 -11.67 -8.76
CA LEU A 19 2.29 -13.09 -9.04
C LEU A 19 3.16 -13.90 -8.05
N HIS A 20 4.42 -13.52 -7.85
CA HIS A 20 5.30 -14.19 -6.88
C HIS A 20 4.75 -14.15 -5.46
N ARG A 21 4.20 -13.01 -5.00
CA ARG A 21 3.53 -12.88 -3.69
C ARG A 21 2.36 -13.84 -3.56
N HIS A 22 1.53 -13.95 -4.61
CA HIS A 22 0.41 -14.87 -4.64
C HIS A 22 0.86 -16.33 -4.63
N THR A 23 1.77 -16.72 -5.52
CA THR A 23 2.30 -18.08 -5.61
C THR A 23 2.94 -18.52 -4.30
N GLU A 24 3.71 -17.67 -3.62
CA GLU A 24 4.26 -17.99 -2.31
C GLU A 24 3.17 -18.26 -1.27
N SER A 25 2.16 -17.38 -1.21
CA SER A 25 1.07 -17.50 -0.24
C SER A 25 0.32 -18.82 -0.40
N VAL A 26 0.05 -19.21 -1.66
CA VAL A 26 -0.58 -20.48 -2.00
C VAL A 26 0.34 -21.66 -1.66
N ALA A 27 1.61 -21.60 -2.06
CA ALA A 27 2.58 -22.67 -1.80
C ALA A 27 2.78 -22.93 -0.30
N LYS A 28 2.74 -21.87 0.53
CA LYS A 28 2.83 -21.97 2.00
C LYS A 28 1.49 -22.20 2.70
N ARG A 29 0.39 -22.37 1.95
CA ARG A 29 -0.96 -22.58 2.48
C ARG A 29 -1.37 -21.52 3.52
N ARG A 30 -0.97 -20.26 3.29
CA ARG A 30 -1.30 -19.17 4.21
C ARG A 30 -2.80 -18.94 4.20
N THR A 31 -3.37 -18.69 5.37
CA THR A 31 -4.76 -18.27 5.47
C THR A 31 -4.88 -16.83 4.99
N PRO A 32 -5.67 -16.56 3.93
CA PRO A 32 -5.87 -15.20 3.48
C PRO A 32 -6.54 -14.39 4.60
N HIS A 33 -6.17 -13.12 4.69
CA HIS A 33 -6.71 -12.25 5.74
C HIS A 33 -8.19 -11.93 5.49
N PHE A 34 -8.66 -12.14 4.26
CA PHE A 34 -10.01 -11.93 3.82
C PHE A 34 -10.45 -12.99 2.80
N PRO A 35 -11.70 -13.46 2.84
CA PRO A 35 -12.26 -14.30 1.80
C PRO A 35 -12.34 -13.55 0.47
N GLU A 36 -12.09 -14.28 -0.62
CA GLU A 36 -12.38 -13.80 -1.96
C GLU A 36 -13.88 -13.63 -2.17
N LYS A 37 -14.26 -12.52 -2.81
CA LYS A 37 -15.64 -12.24 -3.25
C LYS A 37 -15.90 -12.77 -4.67
N PHE A 38 -14.84 -12.92 -5.47
CA PHE A 38 -14.86 -13.46 -6.82
C PHE A 38 -13.54 -14.17 -7.10
N PRO A 39 -13.50 -15.13 -8.06
CA PRO A 39 -12.28 -15.88 -8.37
C PRO A 39 -11.09 -14.97 -8.67
N ASP A 40 -9.91 -15.34 -8.15
CA ASP A 40 -8.63 -14.67 -8.37
C ASP A 40 -8.53 -13.23 -7.83
N GLN A 41 -9.47 -12.81 -6.98
CA GLN A 41 -9.42 -11.51 -6.33
C GLN A 41 -8.11 -11.29 -5.56
N MET A 42 -7.56 -12.32 -4.92
CA MET A 42 -6.30 -12.20 -4.17
C MET A 42 -5.13 -11.97 -5.11
N LEU A 43 -5.07 -12.67 -6.24
CA LEU A 43 -4.02 -12.48 -7.24
C LEU A 43 -4.06 -11.05 -7.77
N LEU A 44 -5.24 -10.58 -8.17
CA LEU A 44 -5.43 -9.22 -8.64
C LEU A 44 -5.02 -8.19 -7.57
N SER A 45 -5.38 -8.41 -6.31
CA SER A 45 -5.01 -7.53 -5.20
C SER A 45 -3.49 -7.48 -4.98
N HIS A 46 -2.79 -8.61 -5.10
CA HIS A 46 -1.33 -8.64 -5.01
C HIS A 46 -0.64 -7.92 -6.17
N GLN A 47 -1.16 -8.08 -7.39
CA GLN A 47 -0.64 -7.39 -8.57
C GLN A 47 -0.84 -5.88 -8.48
N LEU A 48 -2.06 -5.43 -8.18
CA LEU A 48 -2.36 -4.00 -8.05
C LEU A 48 -1.64 -3.36 -6.86
N GLY A 49 -1.46 -4.09 -5.76
CA GLY A 49 -0.63 -3.65 -4.64
C GLY A 49 0.83 -3.42 -5.04
N ALA A 50 1.46 -4.39 -5.68
CA ALA A 50 2.85 -4.26 -6.14
C ALA A 50 3.03 -3.17 -7.21
N CYS A 51 2.07 -3.02 -8.12
CA CYS A 51 2.08 -1.93 -9.10
C CYS A 51 1.90 -0.56 -8.42
N ALA A 52 1.07 -0.46 -7.39
CA ALA A 52 0.91 0.78 -6.62
C ALA A 52 2.17 1.17 -5.85
N GLU A 53 2.91 0.20 -5.31
CA GLU A 53 4.23 0.43 -4.69
C GLU A 53 5.24 0.97 -5.71
N LEU A 54 5.34 0.33 -6.87
CA LEU A 54 6.21 0.78 -7.96
C LEU A 54 5.83 2.18 -8.46
N ALA A 55 4.53 2.43 -8.62
CA ALA A 55 3.97 3.73 -8.98
C ALA A 55 4.33 4.83 -7.97
N PHE A 56 4.26 4.51 -6.68
CA PHE A 56 4.68 5.44 -5.64
C PHE A 56 6.19 5.69 -5.67
N CYS A 57 7.02 4.67 -5.84
CA CYS A 57 8.47 4.80 -6.02
C CYS A 57 8.82 5.74 -7.17
N LYS A 58 8.16 5.57 -8.32
CA LYS A 58 8.32 6.43 -9.50
C LYS A 58 7.96 7.89 -9.20
N LEU A 59 6.88 8.11 -8.46
CA LEU A 59 6.41 9.45 -8.08
C LEU A 59 7.38 10.20 -7.16
N VAL A 60 8.09 9.48 -6.28
CA VAL A 60 9.02 10.07 -5.30
C VAL A 60 10.49 9.94 -5.69
N ASP A 61 10.77 9.52 -6.93
CA ASP A 61 12.10 9.29 -7.48
C ASP A 61 12.97 8.38 -6.57
N ARG A 62 12.40 7.25 -6.17
CA ARG A 62 13.09 6.22 -5.38
C ARG A 62 13.18 4.90 -6.13
N PHE A 63 14.26 4.18 -5.88
CA PHE A 63 14.44 2.84 -6.40
C PHE A 63 13.37 1.90 -5.85
N TYR A 64 12.66 1.21 -6.73
CA TYR A 64 11.75 0.14 -6.36
C TYR A 64 12.53 -1.16 -6.16
N SER A 65 12.53 -1.66 -4.93
CA SER A 65 13.12 -2.96 -4.60
C SER A 65 12.03 -4.03 -4.62
N PRO A 66 12.01 -4.95 -5.60
CA PRO A 66 11.00 -6.00 -5.69
C PRO A 66 11.27 -7.06 -4.62
N THR A 67 10.91 -6.79 -3.36
CA THR A 67 11.02 -7.78 -2.28
C THR A 67 9.77 -8.67 -2.26
N VAL A 68 10.00 -9.97 -2.12
CA VAL A 68 8.95 -10.96 -1.88
C VAL A 68 8.95 -11.31 -0.40
N ASN A 69 7.88 -10.95 0.31
CA ASN A 69 7.61 -11.39 1.68
C ASN A 69 8.74 -11.11 2.70
N THR A 70 9.35 -9.93 2.64
CA THR A 70 10.13 -9.40 3.76
C THR A 70 9.17 -8.92 4.85
N PHE A 71 8.64 -9.84 5.67
CA PHE A 71 7.71 -9.57 6.80
C PHE A 71 8.21 -8.54 7.85
N LYS A 72 9.34 -7.87 7.62
CA LYS A 72 10.00 -6.90 8.50
C LYS A 72 10.69 -5.73 7.76
N ALA A 73 10.57 -5.63 6.44
CA ALA A 73 11.15 -4.52 5.68
C ALA A 73 10.04 -3.82 4.88
N PRO A 74 9.82 -2.51 5.07
CA PRO A 74 8.75 -1.79 4.42
C PRO A 74 8.92 -1.67 2.91
N ASP A 75 7.83 -1.33 2.23
CA ASP A 75 7.71 -1.39 0.78
C ASP A 75 8.64 -0.39 0.07
N VAL A 76 8.89 0.80 0.65
CA VAL A 76 9.77 1.82 0.08
C VAL A 76 10.77 2.36 1.10
N GLY A 77 11.97 1.79 1.09
CA GLY A 77 13.02 2.08 2.08
C GLY A 77 12.72 1.40 3.42
N ASP A 78 13.11 2.03 4.54
CA ASP A 78 12.99 1.43 5.89
C ASP A 78 11.78 1.91 6.70
N ASP A 79 10.97 2.84 6.18
CA ASP A 79 9.91 3.49 6.96
C ASP A 79 8.56 3.71 6.24
N ILE A 80 8.36 3.24 4.99
CA ILE A 80 7.14 3.54 4.20
C ILE A 80 6.40 2.28 3.75
N GLU A 81 5.14 2.17 4.16
CA GLU A 81 4.19 1.12 3.77
C GLU A 81 3.18 1.69 2.77
N VAL A 82 3.06 1.09 1.59
CA VAL A 82 2.11 1.52 0.57
C VAL A 82 0.83 0.68 0.69
N ARG A 83 -0.30 1.37 0.72
CA ARG A 83 -1.62 0.77 0.89
C ARG A 83 -2.47 1.07 -0.33
N TRP A 84 -2.63 0.05 -1.19
CA TRP A 84 -3.55 0.12 -2.31
C TRP A 84 -4.98 -0.22 -1.87
N SER A 85 -5.93 0.60 -2.31
CA SER A 85 -7.36 0.32 -2.20
C SER A 85 -8.15 0.96 -3.34
N ASN A 86 -9.27 0.35 -3.75
CA ASN A 86 -10.11 0.90 -4.82
C ASN A 86 -10.71 2.27 -4.48
N ASN A 87 -11.05 2.49 -3.20
CA ASN A 87 -11.64 3.75 -2.76
C ASN A 87 -10.61 4.79 -2.35
N GLY A 88 -9.31 4.44 -2.30
CA GLY A 88 -8.21 5.33 -1.90
C GLY A 88 -8.24 5.73 -0.42
N LEU A 89 -8.95 5.00 0.43
CA LEU A 89 -8.83 5.13 1.88
C LEU A 89 -7.49 4.56 2.32
N LEU A 90 -6.87 5.20 3.33
CA LEU A 90 -5.67 4.67 3.96
C LEU A 90 -6.06 3.62 4.99
N LYS A 91 -5.65 2.37 4.77
CA LYS A 91 -5.80 1.29 5.77
C LYS A 91 -4.53 1.17 6.60
N VAL A 92 -4.61 1.48 7.88
CA VAL A 92 -3.54 1.23 8.86
C VAL A 92 -3.96 0.09 9.78
N ARG A 93 -3.06 -0.86 10.00
CA ARG A 93 -3.30 -2.03 10.83
C ARG A 93 -2.87 -1.75 12.28
N PRO A 94 -3.44 -2.43 13.27
CA PRO A 94 -3.02 -2.26 14.67
C PRO A 94 -1.53 -2.53 14.91
N ASP A 95 -0.95 -3.46 14.15
CA ASP A 95 0.45 -3.89 14.21
C ASP A 95 1.43 -3.03 13.39
N ASP A 96 0.94 -2.07 12.60
CA ASP A 96 1.79 -1.10 11.91
C ASP A 96 2.39 -0.14 12.94
N VAL A 97 3.67 -0.24 13.29
CA VAL A 97 4.30 0.60 14.33
C VAL A 97 5.47 1.36 13.74
N ASN A 98 5.49 2.66 13.98
CA ASN A 98 6.55 3.58 13.61
C ASN A 98 6.83 3.54 12.08
N VAL A 99 5.76 3.59 11.27
CA VAL A 99 5.84 3.60 9.80
C VAL A 99 4.94 4.66 9.18
N PHE A 100 5.36 5.21 8.05
CA PHE A 100 4.53 6.08 7.22
C PHE A 100 3.66 5.22 6.31
N CYS A 101 2.35 5.34 6.43
CA CYS A 101 1.41 4.64 5.58
C CYS A 101 0.95 5.57 4.45
N VAL A 102 1.08 5.10 3.21
CA VAL A 102 0.75 5.85 1.99
C VAL A 102 -0.51 5.27 1.34
N ALA A 103 -1.47 6.13 0.97
CA ALA A 103 -2.69 5.70 0.30
C ALA A 103 -2.58 5.83 -1.21
N MET A 104 -2.72 4.71 -1.90
CA MET A 104 -2.76 4.62 -3.36
C MET A 104 -4.10 4.02 -3.80
N SER A 105 -4.56 4.41 -4.98
CA SER A 105 -5.66 3.73 -5.70
C SER A 105 -5.38 3.70 -7.18
N GLY A 106 -6.34 3.18 -7.95
CA GLY A 106 -6.25 3.12 -9.41
C GLY A 106 -6.07 1.69 -9.90
N ASN A 107 -5.89 1.57 -11.21
CA ASN A 107 -5.77 0.31 -11.92
C ASN A 107 -4.81 0.49 -13.09
N LEU A 108 -4.27 -0.59 -13.65
CA LEU A 108 -3.31 -0.49 -14.75
C LEU A 108 -3.88 0.29 -15.95
N PRO A 109 -3.12 1.23 -16.55
CA PRO A 109 -1.75 1.64 -16.19
C PRO A 109 -1.67 2.80 -15.17
N GLU A 110 -2.79 3.35 -14.70
CA GLU A 110 -2.90 4.62 -13.97
C GLU A 110 -3.16 4.46 -12.46
N PHE A 111 -2.29 5.06 -11.65
CA PHE A 111 -2.42 5.08 -10.20
C PHE A 111 -2.52 6.51 -9.65
N VAL A 112 -3.19 6.63 -8.50
CA VAL A 112 -3.44 7.90 -7.84
C VAL A 112 -2.91 7.87 -6.42
N TYR A 113 -2.08 8.85 -6.10
CA TYR A 113 -1.62 9.13 -4.75
C TYR A 113 -2.59 10.06 -4.03
N HIS A 114 -3.14 9.60 -2.89
CA HIS A 114 -4.09 10.36 -2.08
C HIS A 114 -3.45 11.14 -0.93
N GLY A 115 -2.32 10.65 -0.43
CA GLY A 115 -1.63 11.23 0.72
C GLY A 115 -0.98 10.17 1.59
N TRP A 116 -0.49 10.62 2.74
CA TRP A 116 0.16 9.75 3.73
C TRP A 116 -0.26 10.12 5.15
N MET A 117 -0.05 9.21 6.08
CA MET A 117 -0.16 9.47 7.52
C MET A 117 0.84 8.60 8.28
N TRP A 118 1.32 9.12 9.39
CA TRP A 118 2.11 8.32 10.34
C TRP A 118 1.21 7.28 11.01
N SER A 119 1.67 6.05 11.17
CA SER A 119 0.84 4.95 11.70
C SER A 119 0.21 5.30 13.04
N GLU A 120 0.92 6.05 13.90
CA GLU A 120 0.41 6.38 15.24
C GLU A 120 -0.62 7.50 15.20
N ASP A 121 -0.50 8.43 14.26
CA ASP A 121 -1.51 9.48 14.04
C ASP A 121 -2.81 8.89 13.48
N ALA A 122 -2.71 7.79 12.73
CA ALA A 122 -3.83 7.10 12.09
C ALA A 122 -4.63 6.19 13.04
N LYS A 123 -4.08 5.83 14.20
CA LYS A 123 -4.73 4.92 15.16
C LYS A 123 -5.70 5.66 16.08
N ARG A 124 -6.71 6.29 15.49
CA ARG A 124 -7.78 7.00 16.21
C ARG A 124 -9.07 6.21 16.22
N ASP A 125 -9.79 6.25 17.33
CA ASP A 125 -11.03 5.47 17.49
C ASP A 125 -12.09 5.86 16.47
N GLU A 126 -12.17 7.13 16.04
CA GLU A 126 -13.12 7.57 15.01
C GLU A 126 -12.88 6.92 13.63
N TRP A 127 -11.68 6.38 13.37
CA TRP A 127 -11.33 5.71 12.12
C TRP A 127 -11.28 4.19 12.27
N LYS A 128 -11.46 3.66 13.48
CA LYS A 128 -11.41 2.23 13.76
C LYS A 128 -12.70 1.57 13.26
N ALA A 129 -12.56 0.62 12.35
CA ALA A 129 -13.69 -0.12 11.83
C ALA A 129 -13.34 -1.58 11.52
N ASP A 130 -14.36 -2.44 11.49
CA ASP A 130 -14.30 -3.79 10.95
C ASP A 130 -15.43 -3.97 9.94
N PRO A 131 -15.33 -3.34 8.75
CA PRO A 131 -16.44 -3.27 7.81
C PRO A 131 -16.90 -4.63 7.29
N ASN A 132 -16.06 -5.67 7.43
CA ASN A 132 -16.42 -7.03 7.01
C ASN A 132 -16.73 -7.96 8.19
N GLY A 133 -16.62 -7.50 9.45
CA GLY A 133 -16.96 -8.26 10.64
C GLY A 133 -16.11 -9.51 10.89
N TRP A 134 -14.82 -9.48 10.52
CA TRP A 134 -13.93 -10.64 10.64
C TRP A 134 -13.15 -10.68 11.97
N GLY A 135 -13.46 -9.79 12.91
CA GLY A 135 -12.76 -9.68 14.19
C GLY A 135 -11.35 -9.12 14.04
N LYS A 136 -11.06 -8.43 12.93
CA LYS A 136 -9.74 -7.87 12.62
C LYS A 136 -9.89 -6.37 12.28
N PRO A 137 -10.24 -5.54 13.28
CA PRO A 137 -10.43 -4.12 13.05
C PRO A 137 -9.14 -3.47 12.58
N ALA A 138 -9.29 -2.50 11.68
CA ALA A 138 -8.22 -1.65 11.18
C ALA A 138 -8.68 -0.19 11.22
N TYR A 139 -7.75 0.73 10.97
CA TYR A 139 -8.04 2.15 10.91
C TYR A 139 -8.14 2.57 9.45
N PHE A 140 -9.27 3.19 9.08
CA PHE A 140 -9.58 3.60 7.71
C PHE A 140 -9.64 5.13 7.63
N VAL A 141 -8.50 5.75 7.35
CA VAL A 141 -8.38 7.21 7.34
C VAL A 141 -8.97 7.78 6.04
N PRO A 142 -9.91 8.74 6.13
CA PRO A 142 -10.44 9.47 4.98
C PRO A 142 -9.39 10.30 4.23
N LYS A 143 -9.56 10.46 2.92
CA LYS A 143 -8.59 11.16 2.04
C LYS A 143 -8.33 12.62 2.42
N ASP A 144 -9.35 13.30 2.92
CA ASP A 144 -9.31 14.69 3.36
C ASP A 144 -8.49 14.89 4.64
N GLN A 145 -8.29 13.81 5.42
CA GLN A 145 -7.47 13.81 6.63
C GLN A 145 -6.00 13.47 6.36
N LEU A 146 -5.66 13.06 5.14
CA LEU A 146 -4.30 12.67 4.78
C LEU A 146 -3.38 13.87 4.56
N ARG A 147 -2.13 13.72 4.98
CA ARG A 147 -1.07 14.70 4.72
C ARG A 147 -0.67 14.62 3.25
N ARG A 148 -0.43 15.77 2.63
CA ARG A 148 0.03 15.90 1.23
C ARG A 148 1.46 16.44 1.19
N GLY A 149 2.20 16.08 0.15
CA GLY A 149 3.56 16.58 -0.10
C GLY A 149 4.63 15.79 0.65
N LYS A 150 5.55 16.50 1.31
CA LYS A 150 6.77 15.91 1.91
C LYS A 150 6.46 14.98 3.08
N ILE A 151 7.00 13.76 3.02
CA ILE A 151 7.09 12.82 4.14
C ILE A 151 8.36 13.17 4.93
N LYS A 152 8.22 13.48 6.24
CA LYS A 152 9.33 13.91 7.10
C LYS A 152 9.35 13.11 8.41
N ARG A 153 10.55 12.73 8.86
CA ARG A 153 10.82 12.13 10.18
C ARG A 153 11.89 12.97 10.90
N GLU A 154 11.60 13.42 12.12
CA GLU A 154 12.57 14.17 12.95
C GLU A 154 13.27 15.35 12.22
N GLY A 155 12.52 16.05 11.36
CA GLY A 155 13.04 17.17 10.57
C GLY A 155 13.79 16.78 9.28
N LYS A 156 14.14 15.50 9.07
CA LYS A 156 14.70 14.99 7.82
C LYS A 156 13.60 14.62 6.83
N GLN A 157 13.73 15.08 5.59
CA GLN A 157 12.83 14.71 4.50
C GLN A 157 13.12 13.27 4.07
N VAL A 158 12.12 12.40 4.16
CA VAL A 158 12.22 10.99 3.77
C VAL A 158 11.79 10.85 2.31
N ALA A 159 10.65 11.39 1.93
CA ALA A 159 10.19 11.40 0.54
C ALA A 159 9.46 12.71 0.21
N SER A 160 9.33 13.04 -1.07
CA SER A 160 8.51 14.15 -1.53
C SER A 160 7.75 13.72 -2.78
N VAL A 161 6.45 13.93 -2.76
CA VAL A 161 5.63 13.91 -3.96
C VAL A 161 5.67 15.31 -4.55
N ASN A 162 6.14 15.42 -5.80
CA ASN A 162 6.15 16.67 -6.56
C ASN A 162 4.75 17.02 -7.08
#